data_AF-A0A955C6B5-F1
#
_entry.id   AF-A0A955C6B5-F1
#
_cell.length_a   1.000
_cell.length_b   1.000
_cell.length_c   1.000
_cell.angle_alpha   90.00
_cell.angle_beta   90.00
_cell.angle_gamma   90.00
#
_symmetry.space_group_name_H-M   'P 1'
#
loop_
_entity.id
_entity.type
_entity.pdbx_description
1 polymer ?
#
loop_
_entity_poly.entity_id
_entity_poly.type
_entity_poly.pdbx_seq_one_letter_code
_entity_poly.pdbx_strand_id
1 'polypeptide(L)'
;HCLRLQTPVVSVHRNPQYVLLKFANAPKQRFDRIVFATPADQALRLLADACLLERQTLSAFGYRNQTAILHRDPVRPSTRNERAVTWDYRLPADASASISLSYHLNPFQSGEIPFPLRLTLGDASHLDPQHILQRLEWRRPHVTIDTLVAQRNFAAINGRYRSYYCGAYWGHGFHEDAVRSAEQVADAIEAAAHHSMPSMPMPSATPEIVTNG
;
A
#
# COMPACT_ATOMS: atom_id res chain seq x y z
N HIS A 1 -8.67 -18.25 7.46
CA HIS A 1 -8.03 -16.94 7.67
C HIS A 1 -8.89 -16.09 8.59
N CYS A 2 -8.32 -15.40 9.57
CA CYS A 2 -9.05 -14.53 10.50
C CYS A 2 -8.88 -13.07 10.08
N LEU A 3 -9.92 -12.44 9.53
CA LEU A 3 -9.94 -11.01 9.23
C LEU A 3 -10.52 -10.25 10.43
N ARG A 4 -9.80 -9.23 10.91
CA ARG A 4 -10.19 -8.43 12.07
C ARG A 4 -10.38 -6.96 11.68
N LEU A 5 -11.60 -6.58 11.35
CA LEU A 5 -11.96 -5.20 11.08
C LEU A 5 -11.94 -4.37 12.36
N GLN A 6 -11.77 -3.05 12.23
CA GLN A 6 -11.80 -2.10 13.35
C GLN A 6 -10.87 -2.47 14.52
N THR A 7 -9.77 -3.19 14.26
CA THR A 7 -8.82 -3.63 15.29
C THR A 7 -7.45 -2.98 15.04
N PRO A 8 -7.31 -1.66 15.30
CA PRO A 8 -6.08 -0.95 14.97
C PRO A 8 -4.90 -1.45 15.83
N VAL A 9 -3.82 -1.82 15.16
CA VAL A 9 -2.50 -2.02 15.80
C VAL A 9 -1.96 -0.65 16.20
N VAL A 10 -1.51 -0.52 17.44
CA VAL A 10 -0.95 0.74 17.97
C VAL A 10 0.55 0.68 18.21
N SER A 11 1.11 -0.53 18.40
CA SER A 11 2.56 -0.71 18.47
C SER A 11 2.97 -2.14 18.16
N VAL A 12 4.18 -2.29 17.65
CA VAL A 12 4.87 -3.54 17.36
C VAL A 12 6.20 -3.56 18.10
N HIS A 13 6.43 -4.62 18.88
CA HIS A 13 7.71 -4.88 19.54
C HIS A 13 8.28 -6.21 19.06
N ARG A 14 9.54 -6.23 18.63
CA ARG A 14 10.16 -7.39 17.99
C ARG A 14 11.20 -7.98 18.94
N ASN A 15 10.90 -9.17 19.44
CA ASN A 15 11.80 -9.94 20.29
C ASN A 15 12.59 -10.94 19.42
N PRO A 16 13.68 -11.52 19.95
CA PRO A 16 14.47 -12.49 19.19
C PRO A 16 13.66 -13.73 18.75
N GLN A 17 12.61 -14.11 19.48
CA GLN A 17 11.78 -15.29 19.20
C GLN A 17 10.39 -14.99 18.62
N TYR A 18 9.84 -13.79 18.86
CA TYR A 18 8.47 -13.46 18.48
C TYR A 18 8.26 -11.96 18.26
N VAL A 19 7.19 -11.60 17.57
CA VAL A 19 6.68 -10.23 17.43
C VAL A 19 5.43 -10.07 18.31
N LEU A 20 5.39 -9.02 19.12
CA LEU A 20 4.25 -8.67 19.97
C LEU A 20 3.49 -7.49 19.39
N LEU A 21 2.23 -7.71 19.03
CA LEU A 21 1.32 -6.68 18.57
C LEU A 21 0.50 -6.18 19.76
N LYS A 22 0.44 -4.87 19.93
CA LYS A 22 -0.52 -4.21 20.80
C LYS A 22 -1.62 -3.59 19.93
N PHE A 23 -2.87 -3.79 20.32
CA PHE A 23 -4.03 -3.21 19.67
C PHE A 23 -4.68 -2.19 20.59
N ALA A 24 -5.40 -1.22 20.03
CA ALA A 24 -6.11 -0.22 20.85
C ALA A 24 -7.28 -0.84 21.64
N ASN A 25 -7.93 -1.84 21.06
CA ASN A 25 -9.20 -2.38 21.53
C ASN A 25 -9.21 -3.92 21.63
N ALA A 26 -8.03 -4.54 21.71
CA ALA A 26 -7.91 -5.99 21.86
C ALA A 26 -6.68 -6.37 22.70
N PRO A 27 -6.67 -7.57 23.32
CA PRO A 27 -5.51 -8.09 24.00
C PRO A 27 -4.29 -8.18 23.07
N LYS A 28 -3.09 -8.04 23.67
CA LYS A 28 -1.83 -8.20 22.93
C LYS A 28 -1.73 -9.62 22.37
N GLN A 29 -1.14 -9.75 21.18
CA GLN A 29 -0.95 -11.05 20.54
C GLN A 29 0.47 -11.24 20.06
N ARG A 30 0.94 -12.50 20.10
CA ARG A 30 2.26 -12.90 19.64
C ARG A 30 2.16 -13.59 18.29
N PHE A 31 3.14 -13.33 17.45
CA PHE A 31 3.31 -13.95 16.14
C PHE A 31 4.79 -14.25 15.89
N ASP A 32 5.11 -15.17 15.00
CA ASP A 32 6.51 -15.47 14.67
C ASP A 32 7.16 -14.38 13.83
N ARG A 33 6.37 -13.76 12.95
CA ARG A 33 6.76 -12.74 11.96
C ARG A 33 5.60 -11.77 11.72
N ILE A 34 5.91 -10.59 11.16
CA ILE A 34 4.92 -9.57 10.80
C ILE A 34 5.15 -9.07 9.37
N VAL A 35 4.05 -8.82 8.65
CA VAL A 35 4.05 -8.13 7.36
C VAL A 35 3.31 -6.80 7.50
N PHE A 36 3.99 -5.70 7.23
CA PHE A 36 3.41 -4.37 7.17
C PHE A 36 2.91 -4.09 5.76
N ALA A 37 1.59 -4.12 5.57
CA ALA A 37 0.90 -3.67 4.36
C ALA A 37 0.26 -2.28 4.55
N THR A 38 0.91 -1.42 5.35
CA THR A 38 0.49 -0.04 5.64
C THR A 38 1.43 0.95 4.96
N PRO A 39 1.06 2.25 4.87
CA PRO A 39 2.03 3.30 4.56
C PRO A 39 3.33 3.18 5.39
N ALA A 40 4.47 3.51 4.78
CA ALA A 40 5.80 3.35 5.38
C ALA A 40 5.98 4.22 6.63
N ASP A 41 5.46 5.45 6.61
CA ASP A 41 5.43 6.35 7.77
C ASP A 41 4.64 5.74 8.93
N GLN A 42 3.55 5.04 8.62
CA GLN A 42 2.73 4.33 9.60
C GLN A 42 3.45 3.09 10.14
N ALA A 43 4.07 2.28 9.27
CA ALA A 43 4.88 1.15 9.71
C ALA A 43 5.99 1.61 10.67
N LEU A 44 6.69 2.69 10.32
CA LEU A 44 7.73 3.27 11.15
C LEU A 44 7.21 3.75 12.52
N ARG A 45 6.04 4.40 12.56
CA ARG A 45 5.41 4.82 13.83
C ARG A 45 4.98 3.65 14.70
N LEU A 46 4.58 2.52 14.10
CA LEU A 46 4.18 1.33 14.84
C LEU A 46 5.37 0.62 15.47
N LEU A 47 6.55 0.69 14.86
CA LEU A 47 7.76 0.04 15.35
C LEU A 47 8.33 0.77 16.58
N ALA A 48 8.29 0.10 17.74
CA ALA A 48 8.88 0.64 18.97
C ALA A 48 10.42 0.57 18.98
N ASP A 49 11.00 -0.30 18.16
CA ASP A 49 12.41 -0.70 18.16
C ASP A 49 13.01 -0.61 16.74
N ALA A 50 12.52 0.31 15.90
CA ALA A 50 13.03 0.51 14.54
C ALA A 50 14.56 0.73 14.54
N CYS A 51 15.29 -0.05 13.76
CA CYS A 51 16.73 0.08 13.63
C CYS A 51 17.09 1.31 12.76
N LEU A 52 18.38 1.67 12.71
CA LEU A 52 18.82 2.85 11.95
C LEU A 52 18.46 2.76 10.47
N LEU A 53 18.69 1.61 9.83
CA LEU A 53 18.40 1.41 8.42
C LEU A 53 16.89 1.48 8.14
N GLU A 54 16.06 0.94 9.02
CA GLU A 54 14.60 1.03 8.91
C GLU A 54 14.12 2.47 9.05
N ARG A 55 14.65 3.23 10.01
CA ARG A 55 14.31 4.66 10.18
C ARG A 55 14.69 5.44 8.94
N GLN A 56 15.90 5.28 8.44
CA GLN A 56 16.37 5.97 7.23
C GLN A 56 15.53 5.61 6.01
N THR A 57 15.24 4.32 5.82
CA THR A 57 14.50 3.84 4.64
C THR A 57 13.02 4.23 4.70
N LEU A 58 12.33 3.94 5.81
CA LEU A 58 10.88 4.12 5.90
C LEU A 58 10.48 5.61 6.00
N SER A 59 11.34 6.47 6.57
CA SER A 59 11.05 7.91 6.66
C SER A 59 11.22 8.67 5.34
N ALA A 60 11.96 8.11 4.38
CA ALA A 60 12.13 8.72 3.07
C ALA A 60 10.82 8.74 2.23
N PHE A 61 9.88 7.85 2.55
CA PHE A 61 8.60 7.75 1.85
C PHE A 61 7.61 8.82 2.33
N GLY A 62 7.50 9.89 1.53
CA GLY A 62 6.53 10.95 1.74
C GLY A 62 5.14 10.61 1.19
N TYR A 63 4.13 11.28 1.72
CA TYR A 63 2.74 11.17 1.27
C TYR A 63 2.13 12.56 1.08
N ARG A 64 1.30 12.70 0.05
CA ARG A 64 0.48 13.91 -0.15
C ARG A 64 -0.98 13.59 0.08
N ASN A 65 -1.69 14.50 0.73
CA ASN A 65 -3.13 14.44 0.81
C ASN A 65 -3.72 14.70 -0.58
N GLN A 66 -4.76 13.97 -0.91
CA GLN A 66 -5.55 14.18 -2.10
C GLN A 66 -7.02 14.07 -1.73
N THR A 67 -7.79 15.04 -2.18
CA THR A 67 -9.25 14.99 -2.15
C THR A 67 -9.75 14.50 -3.49
N ALA A 68 -10.73 13.62 -3.44
CA ALA A 68 -11.56 13.20 -4.55
C ALA A 68 -13.01 13.53 -4.24
N ILE A 69 -13.68 14.24 -5.15
CA ILE A 69 -15.06 14.65 -5.01
C ILE A 69 -15.86 13.95 -6.10
N LEU A 70 -16.81 13.12 -5.70
CA LEU A 70 -17.84 12.58 -6.57
C LEU A 70 -19.01 13.57 -6.58
N HIS A 71 -19.42 14.04 -7.75
CA HIS A 71 -20.45 15.07 -7.86
C HIS A 71 -21.28 14.92 -9.13
N ARG A 72 -22.41 15.63 -9.14
CA ARG A 72 -23.32 15.77 -10.28
C ARG A 72 -23.35 17.18 -10.87
N ASP A 73 -22.34 17.98 -10.55
CA ASP A 73 -22.27 19.40 -10.97
C ASP A 73 -22.30 19.46 -12.51
N PRO A 74 -23.27 20.16 -13.12
CA PRO A 74 -23.40 20.22 -14.57
C PRO A 74 -22.30 21.06 -15.24
N VAL A 75 -21.60 21.92 -14.48
CA VAL A 75 -20.60 22.85 -15.01
C VAL A 75 -19.48 22.07 -15.69
N ARG A 76 -19.27 22.37 -16.98
CA ARG A 76 -18.16 21.90 -17.80
C ARG A 76 -17.34 23.11 -18.27
N PRO A 77 -16.03 22.96 -18.52
CA PRO A 77 -15.30 23.94 -19.32
C PRO A 77 -15.97 24.06 -20.70
N SER A 78 -16.29 25.28 -21.12
CA SER A 78 -16.99 25.55 -22.38
C SER A 78 -16.09 25.23 -23.58
N THR A 79 -16.22 24.05 -24.19
CA THR A 79 -15.59 23.76 -25.49
C THR A 79 -16.50 22.98 -26.42
N ARG A 80 -16.34 23.23 -27.73
CA ARG A 80 -17.23 22.89 -28.86
C ARG A 80 -17.51 21.40 -29.10
N ASN A 81 -16.97 20.45 -28.32
CA ASN A 81 -17.12 19.02 -28.60
C ASN A 81 -17.42 18.21 -27.32
N GLU A 82 -18.62 18.44 -26.78
CA GLU A 82 -19.05 18.06 -25.42
C GLU A 82 -19.25 16.55 -25.20
N ARG A 83 -19.25 15.73 -26.25
CA ARG A 83 -19.60 14.30 -26.19
C ARG A 83 -18.40 13.35 -26.08
N ALA A 84 -17.16 13.83 -26.28
CA ALA A 84 -16.00 12.95 -26.48
C ALA A 84 -14.91 13.04 -25.38
N VAL A 85 -15.08 13.90 -24.39
CA VAL A 85 -14.04 14.13 -23.37
C VAL A 85 -14.31 13.26 -22.15
N THR A 86 -13.40 12.31 -21.88
CA THR A 86 -13.45 11.42 -20.71
C THR A 86 -12.84 12.07 -19.46
N TRP A 87 -12.06 13.14 -19.62
CA TRP A 87 -11.49 13.92 -18.54
C TRP A 87 -11.11 15.36 -18.97
N ASP A 88 -11.21 16.32 -18.06
CA ASP A 88 -10.80 17.71 -18.23
C ASP A 88 -10.03 18.22 -17.00
N TYR A 89 -9.27 19.31 -17.15
CA TYR A 89 -8.46 19.85 -16.06
C TYR A 89 -8.53 21.38 -16.00
N ARG A 90 -8.37 21.92 -14.79
CA ARG A 90 -8.25 23.35 -14.54
C ARG A 90 -6.87 23.63 -13.98
N LEU A 91 -6.11 24.43 -14.73
CA LEU A 91 -4.86 25.01 -14.26
C LEU A 91 -5.16 26.33 -13.54
N PRO A 92 -4.73 26.49 -12.28
CA PRO A 92 -4.74 27.79 -11.65
C PRO A 92 -3.71 28.72 -12.31
N ALA A 93 -3.96 30.03 -12.24
CA ALA A 93 -3.02 31.04 -12.72
C ALA A 93 -1.74 31.11 -11.86
N ASP A 94 -1.88 30.81 -10.57
CA ASP A 94 -0.77 30.63 -9.64
C ASP A 94 -0.21 29.21 -9.76
N ALA A 95 1.06 29.10 -10.17
CA ALA A 95 1.75 27.81 -10.32
C ALA A 95 1.92 27.04 -8.99
N SER A 96 1.76 27.70 -7.84
CA SER A 96 1.79 27.07 -6.52
C SER A 96 0.45 26.43 -6.13
N ALA A 97 -0.64 26.79 -6.81
CA ALA A 97 -1.97 26.25 -6.53
C ALA A 97 -2.16 24.85 -7.14
N SER A 98 -3.06 24.06 -6.54
CA SER A 98 -3.31 22.70 -6.98
C SER A 98 -4.13 22.64 -8.26
N ILE A 99 -3.74 21.77 -9.18
CA ILE A 99 -4.50 21.47 -10.40
C ILE A 99 -5.80 20.73 -10.01
N SER A 100 -6.89 21.06 -10.69
CA SER A 100 -8.12 20.26 -10.67
C SER A 100 -8.14 19.32 -11.86
N LEU A 101 -8.44 18.05 -11.66
CA LEU A 101 -8.63 17.06 -12.72
C LEU A 101 -9.99 16.39 -12.55
N SER A 102 -10.86 16.50 -13.54
CA SER A 102 -12.24 16.02 -13.50
C SER A 102 -12.42 14.90 -14.53
N TYR A 103 -12.91 13.74 -14.08
CA TYR A 103 -13.25 12.61 -14.94
C TYR A 103 -14.75 12.56 -15.16
N HIS A 104 -15.17 12.35 -16.40
CA HIS A 104 -16.57 12.09 -16.74
C HIS A 104 -16.83 10.59 -16.70
N LEU A 105 -17.60 10.15 -15.70
CA LEU A 105 -17.74 8.74 -15.39
C LEU A 105 -18.84 8.04 -16.18
N ASN A 106 -19.88 8.75 -16.65
CA ASN A 106 -21.03 8.15 -17.35
C ASN A 106 -20.63 7.18 -18.47
N PRO A 107 -19.67 7.49 -19.37
CA PRO A 107 -19.30 6.58 -20.45
C PRO A 107 -18.70 5.25 -19.99
N PHE A 108 -18.24 5.15 -18.74
CA PHE A 108 -17.64 3.96 -18.15
C PHE A 108 -18.62 3.13 -17.30
N GLN A 109 -19.87 3.59 -17.17
CA GLN A 109 -20.89 2.89 -16.39
C GLN A 109 -21.72 1.99 -17.31
N SER A 110 -22.00 0.78 -16.86
CA SER A 110 -22.83 -0.18 -17.60
C SER A 110 -24.32 0.18 -17.61
N GLY A 111 -24.77 1.01 -16.66
CA GLY A 111 -26.15 1.46 -16.54
C GLY A 111 -26.36 2.91 -16.96
N GLU A 112 -27.60 3.26 -17.27
CA GLU A 112 -27.98 4.65 -17.51
C GLU A 112 -27.94 5.47 -16.23
N ILE A 113 -27.12 6.52 -16.23
CA ILE A 113 -27.07 7.50 -15.15
C ILE A 113 -27.67 8.81 -15.69
N PRO A 114 -28.83 9.25 -15.19
CA PRO A 114 -29.61 10.35 -15.78
C PRO A 114 -29.05 11.74 -15.45
N PHE A 115 -27.88 11.82 -14.85
CA PHE A 115 -27.19 13.05 -14.47
C PHE A 115 -25.69 12.93 -14.77
N PRO A 116 -24.96 14.05 -14.92
CA PRO A 116 -23.54 13.99 -15.22
C PRO A 116 -22.75 13.54 -13.99
N LEU A 117 -22.34 12.28 -13.94
CA LEU A 117 -21.50 11.74 -12.87
C LEU A 117 -20.04 12.08 -13.13
N ARG A 118 -19.43 12.79 -12.18
CA ARG A 118 -18.04 13.24 -12.27
C ARG A 118 -17.24 12.94 -11.02
N LEU A 119 -15.96 12.67 -11.23
CA LEU A 119 -14.96 12.55 -10.17
C LEU A 119 -13.89 13.62 -10.36
N THR A 120 -13.85 14.60 -9.45
CA THR A 120 -12.85 15.68 -9.46
C THR A 120 -11.78 15.44 -8.40
N LEU A 121 -10.52 15.53 -8.80
CA LEU A 121 -9.34 15.37 -7.97
C LEU A 121 -8.62 16.71 -7.83
N GLY A 122 -8.10 17.00 -6.63
CA GLY A 122 -7.35 18.23 -6.39
C GLY A 122 -8.23 19.39 -5.93
N ASP A 123 -8.01 20.59 -6.47
CA ASP A 123 -8.81 21.77 -6.11
C ASP A 123 -10.25 21.66 -6.65
N ALA A 124 -11.21 21.70 -5.73
CA ALA A 124 -12.63 21.61 -6.04
C ALA A 124 -13.43 22.79 -5.46
N SER A 125 -12.76 23.90 -5.15
CA SER A 125 -13.37 25.13 -4.62
C SER A 125 -14.44 25.73 -5.54
N HIS A 126 -14.40 25.40 -6.82
CA HIS A 126 -15.32 25.89 -7.84
C HIS A 126 -16.61 25.07 -7.97
N LEU A 127 -16.69 23.90 -7.32
CA LEU A 127 -17.88 23.05 -7.40
C LEU A 127 -18.97 23.59 -6.49
N ASP A 128 -20.22 23.52 -6.94
CA ASP A 128 -21.37 23.82 -6.09
C ASP A 128 -21.54 22.71 -5.04
N PRO A 129 -21.49 23.04 -3.72
CA PRO A 129 -21.68 22.06 -2.65
C PRO A 129 -22.99 21.27 -2.74
N GLN A 130 -24.06 21.84 -3.33
CA GLN A 130 -25.35 21.16 -3.49
C GLN A 130 -25.29 19.98 -4.49
N HIS A 131 -24.26 19.95 -5.33
CA HIS A 131 -24.04 18.89 -6.31
C HIS A 131 -23.03 17.83 -5.85
N ILE A 132 -22.40 18.02 -4.69
CA ILE A 132 -21.45 17.04 -4.15
C ILE A 132 -22.23 15.83 -3.62
N LEU A 133 -21.89 14.65 -4.15
CA LEU A 133 -22.45 13.38 -3.70
C LEU A 133 -21.59 12.77 -2.58
N GLN A 134 -20.26 12.86 -2.74
CA GLN A 134 -19.32 12.30 -1.78
C GLN A 134 -17.98 13.01 -1.85
N ARG A 135 -17.34 13.19 -0.69
CA ARG A 135 -15.95 13.63 -0.57
C ARG A 135 -15.13 12.50 0.04
N LEU A 136 -14.04 12.16 -0.62
CA LEU A 136 -13.07 11.15 -0.20
C LEU A 136 -11.73 11.83 -0.02
N GLU A 137 -11.06 11.50 1.08
CA GLU A 137 -9.71 11.99 1.37
C GLU A 137 -8.78 10.80 1.54
N TRP A 138 -7.67 10.81 0.83
CA TRP A 138 -6.65 9.79 0.97
C TRP A 138 -5.26 10.38 0.88
N ARG A 139 -4.29 9.57 1.31
CA ARG A 139 -2.87 9.87 1.20
C ARG A 139 -2.28 9.05 0.06
N ARG A 140 -1.66 9.72 -0.92
CA ARG A 140 -0.97 9.07 -2.03
C ARG A 140 0.54 9.12 -1.81
N PRO A 141 1.30 8.06 -2.18
CA PRO A 141 2.76 8.13 -2.18
C PRO A 141 3.26 9.31 -3.02
N HIS A 142 4.25 10.03 -2.52
CA HIS A 142 4.91 11.11 -3.25
C HIS A 142 6.34 10.67 -3.61
N VAL A 143 6.54 10.36 -4.89
CA VAL A 143 7.84 9.90 -5.39
C VAL A 143 8.79 11.09 -5.50
N THR A 144 9.92 10.98 -4.81
CA THR A 144 11.06 11.91 -4.83
C THR A 144 12.36 11.15 -5.10
N ILE A 145 13.46 11.86 -5.33
CA ILE A 145 14.79 11.24 -5.44
C ILE A 145 15.11 10.39 -4.19
N ASP A 146 14.79 10.90 -3.00
CA ASP A 146 15.01 10.17 -1.75
C ASP A 146 14.20 8.87 -1.69
N THR A 147 12.96 8.86 -2.19
CA THR A 147 12.18 7.61 -2.27
C THR A 147 12.83 6.58 -3.19
N LEU A 148 13.36 7.01 -4.34
CA LEU A 148 14.02 6.11 -5.30
C LEU A 148 15.31 5.53 -4.72
N VAL A 149 16.05 6.31 -3.93
CA VAL A 149 17.23 5.83 -3.19
C VAL A 149 16.80 4.83 -2.11
N ALA A 150 15.78 5.15 -1.32
CA ALA A 150 15.28 4.28 -0.26
C ALA A 150 14.74 2.93 -0.78
N GLN A 151 14.15 2.91 -1.98
CA GLN A 151 13.68 1.68 -2.63
C GLN A 151 14.79 0.64 -2.82
N ARG A 152 16.05 1.07 -2.98
CA ARG A 152 17.20 0.16 -3.10
C ARG A 152 17.46 -0.65 -1.82
N ASN A 153 16.95 -0.20 -0.68
CA ASN A 153 17.08 -0.89 0.60
C ASN A 153 16.02 -1.98 0.81
N PHE A 154 15.12 -2.23 -0.15
CA PHE A 154 14.02 -3.21 -0.01
C PHE A 154 14.51 -4.57 0.52
N ALA A 155 15.48 -5.17 -0.17
CA ALA A 155 16.04 -6.46 0.21
C ALA A 155 16.89 -6.42 1.50
N ALA A 156 17.42 -5.25 1.84
CA ALA A 156 18.24 -5.07 3.03
C ALA A 156 17.39 -5.07 4.31
N ILE A 157 16.15 -4.56 4.25
CA ILE A 157 15.26 -4.49 5.42
C ILE A 157 14.24 -5.63 5.48
N ASN A 158 13.79 -6.17 4.34
CA ASN A 158 12.80 -7.24 4.32
C ASN A 158 13.39 -8.57 4.84
N GLY A 159 12.63 -9.25 5.70
CA GLY A 159 13.06 -10.48 6.36
C GLY A 159 14.02 -10.26 7.54
N ARG A 160 14.37 -9.00 7.85
CA ARG A 160 15.15 -8.65 9.05
C ARG A 160 14.23 -8.42 10.24
N TYR A 161 14.71 -8.73 11.43
CA TYR A 161 13.96 -8.54 12.69
C TYR A 161 12.53 -9.11 12.64
N ARG A 162 12.35 -10.27 11.97
CA ARG A 162 11.04 -10.93 11.82
C ARG A 162 9.97 -10.05 11.13
N SER A 163 10.39 -9.08 10.34
CA SER A 163 9.53 -8.05 9.75
C SER A 163 9.66 -8.00 8.23
N TYR A 164 8.54 -7.75 7.57
CA TYR A 164 8.45 -7.54 6.13
C TYR A 164 7.59 -6.30 5.85
N TYR A 165 7.85 -5.62 4.74
CA TYR A 165 7.22 -4.37 4.36
C TYR A 165 6.80 -4.46 2.90
N CYS A 166 5.51 -4.35 2.63
CA CYS A 166 4.98 -4.28 1.27
C CYS A 166 4.04 -3.07 1.13
N GLY A 167 3.79 -2.68 -0.12
CA GLY A 167 2.93 -1.56 -0.46
C GLY A 167 3.46 -0.78 -1.66
N ALA A 168 2.60 0.06 -2.22
CA ALA A 168 2.86 0.78 -3.46
C ALA A 168 4.09 1.70 -3.43
N TYR A 169 4.55 2.08 -2.23
CA TYR A 169 5.72 2.94 -2.03
C TYR A 169 7.05 2.26 -2.42
N TRP A 170 7.05 0.95 -2.65
CA TRP A 170 8.20 0.22 -3.20
C TRP A 170 8.35 0.31 -4.73
N GLY A 171 7.50 1.09 -5.39
CA GLY A 171 7.64 1.45 -6.80
C GLY A 171 7.13 2.86 -7.08
N HIS A 172 6.28 3.02 -8.08
CA HIS A 172 5.79 4.36 -8.49
C HIS A 172 4.49 4.80 -7.80
N GLY A 173 3.99 4.03 -6.83
CA GLY A 173 2.81 4.39 -6.04
C GLY A 173 1.49 3.87 -6.62
N PHE A 174 1.52 2.95 -7.57
CA PHE A 174 0.32 2.33 -8.17
C PHE A 174 -0.02 0.97 -7.55
N HIS A 175 -1.20 0.44 -7.90
CA HIS A 175 -1.65 -0.87 -7.42
C HIS A 175 -0.71 -2.01 -7.82
N GLU A 176 -0.14 -1.95 -9.02
CA GLU A 176 0.82 -2.94 -9.51
C GLU A 176 2.08 -2.99 -8.64
N ASP A 177 2.55 -1.83 -8.18
CA ASP A 177 3.70 -1.76 -7.26
C ASP A 177 3.39 -2.44 -5.92
N ALA A 178 2.16 -2.27 -5.43
CA ALA A 178 1.72 -2.90 -4.19
C ALA A 178 1.70 -4.42 -4.34
N VAL A 179 1.10 -4.95 -5.41
CA VAL A 179 1.02 -6.39 -5.69
C VAL A 179 2.41 -6.98 -5.84
N ARG A 180 3.24 -6.41 -6.72
CA ARG A 180 4.63 -6.86 -6.93
C ARG A 180 5.45 -6.91 -5.64
N SER A 181 5.35 -5.88 -4.80
CA SER A 181 6.08 -5.86 -3.52
C SER A 181 5.56 -6.92 -2.53
N ALA A 182 4.28 -7.26 -2.59
CA ALA A 182 3.69 -8.30 -1.76
C ALA A 182 4.11 -9.70 -2.21
N GLU A 183 4.18 -9.94 -3.53
CA GLU A 183 4.73 -11.18 -4.09
C GLU A 183 6.18 -11.40 -3.65
N GLN A 184 7.04 -10.37 -3.77
CA GLN A 184 8.42 -10.45 -3.29
C GLN A 184 8.52 -10.78 -1.79
N VAL A 185 7.59 -10.27 -0.97
CA VAL A 185 7.52 -10.61 0.46
C VAL A 185 7.06 -12.06 0.67
N ALA A 186 6.08 -12.54 -0.10
CA ALA A 186 5.64 -13.93 -0.04
C ALA A 186 6.78 -14.89 -0.39
N ASP A 187 7.49 -14.64 -1.49
CA ASP A 187 8.66 -15.42 -1.92
C ASP A 187 9.74 -15.44 -0.84
N ALA A 188 10.01 -14.30 -0.20
CA ALA A 188 11.00 -14.20 0.88
C ALA A 188 10.58 -14.97 2.15
N ILE A 189 9.28 -15.02 2.45
CA ILE A 189 8.74 -15.82 3.57
C ILE A 189 8.87 -17.31 3.26
N GLU A 190 8.51 -17.72 2.04
CA GLU A 190 8.63 -19.10 1.59
C GLU A 190 10.09 -19.56 1.61
N ALA A 191 11.01 -18.80 1.03
CA ALA A 191 12.44 -19.11 1.04
C ALA A 191 12.98 -19.27 2.48
N ALA A 192 12.57 -18.40 3.40
CA ALA A 192 12.98 -18.50 4.81
C ALA A 192 12.38 -19.72 5.54
N ALA A 193 11.21 -20.21 5.13
CA ALA A 193 10.62 -21.42 5.68
C ALA A 193 11.41 -22.67 5.24
N HIS A 194 11.81 -22.74 3.97
CA HIS A 194 12.59 -23.85 3.42
C HIS A 194 13.99 -23.96 4.05
N HIS A 195 14.64 -22.83 4.34
CA HIS A 195 15.95 -22.81 5.02
C HIS A 195 15.91 -23.15 6.51
N SER A 196 14.71 -23.21 7.12
CA SER A 196 14.53 -23.53 8.54
C SER A 196 14.21 -25.01 8.79
N MET A 197 14.13 -25.84 7.74
CA MET A 197 13.93 -27.28 7.85
C MET A 197 15.30 -27.96 8.11
N PRO A 198 15.45 -28.77 9.17
CA PRO A 198 16.67 -29.56 9.36
C PRO A 198 16.83 -30.51 8.17
N SER A 199 18.06 -30.60 7.63
CA SER A 199 18.41 -31.57 6.59
C SER A 199 17.97 -32.97 7.02
N MET A 200 17.12 -33.62 6.21
CA MET A 200 16.79 -35.03 6.39
C MET A 200 18.10 -35.83 6.50
N PRO A 201 18.27 -36.71 7.50
CA PRO A 201 19.41 -37.60 7.52
C PRO A 201 19.32 -38.51 6.29
N MET A 202 20.40 -38.57 5.52
CA MET A 202 20.55 -39.52 4.42
C MET A 202 20.32 -40.94 4.96
N PRO A 203 19.50 -41.78 4.31
CA PRO A 203 19.35 -43.16 4.73
C PRO A 203 20.72 -43.86 4.64
N SER A 204 21.14 -44.46 5.76
CA SER A 204 22.37 -45.25 5.82
C SER A 204 22.23 -46.46 4.89
N ALA A 205 23.00 -46.46 3.80
CA ALA A 205 23.11 -47.62 2.92
C ALA A 205 23.93 -48.71 3.63
N THR A 206 23.24 -49.64 4.29
CA THR A 206 23.77 -50.97 4.57
C THR A 206 22.92 -51.97 3.80
N PRO A 207 23.48 -52.67 2.79
CA PRO A 207 22.76 -53.75 2.14
C PRO A 207 22.78 -54.98 3.07
N GLU A 208 21.60 -55.43 3.49
CA GLU A 208 21.43 -56.76 4.08
C GLU A 208 21.68 -57.81 3.00
N ILE A 209 22.74 -58.60 3.19
CA ILE A 209 23.01 -59.80 2.41
C ILE A 209 22.03 -60.86 2.89
N VAL A 210 20.99 -61.14 2.09
CA VAL A 210 20.12 -62.29 2.29
C VAL A 210 20.85 -63.54 1.80
N THR A 211 21.26 -64.41 2.72
CA THR A 211 21.64 -65.79 2.41
C THR A 211 20.37 -66.64 2.36
N ASN A 212 19.97 -67.08 1.16
CA ASN A 212 18.92 -68.08 1.01
C ASN A 212 19.48 -69.48 1.33
N GLY A 213 18.76 -70.20 2.19
CA GLY A 213 18.78 -71.66 2.25
C GLY A 213 17.77 -72.28 1.30
#